data_AF-A0A0X3BMA4-F1
#
_entry.id   AF-A0A0X3BMA4-F1
#
_cell.length_a   1.000
_cell.length_b   1.000
_cell.length_c   1.000
_cell.angle_alpha   90.00
_cell.angle_beta   90.00
_cell.angle_gamma   90.00
#
_symmetry.space_group_name_H-M   'P 1'
#
loop_
_entity.id
_entity.type
_entity.pdbx_description
1 polymer ?
#
loop_
_entity_poly.entity_id
_entity_poly.type
_entity_poly.pdbx_seq_one_letter_code
_entity_poly.pdbx_strand_id
1 'polypeptide(L)'
;MNIKQIGISAGILALLGVLCAIGIPLLLSDGHAPGADHSNLTGSMKSGSTTNLTYTLSAAFPSTPETVVLYRVVEPEITTELVSAMAEKMGLEGTIRESHDQILLSDDPYSLEVHTRSGRVALIDLPRWMNPNGNDLPENLPSDDEAVGIATRYLEKTGLMPPGAVLSGIEHPRIVEYDENGEEIGIAFEDVQVSYSRTIDGRLVVGSKLTVEIGDGGDILNVYKLWRDCTPEKEIAVIPPQEAFEELKAAGVAADTEGQTVVITGIEPGYYEASAMDEPAYLIPVYIFTGEVRDGTAKTPFVRYIPACPDLREEIPAVK
;
A
#
# COMPACT_ATOMS: atom_id res chain seq x y z
N MET A 1 -14.17 30.56 -23.15
CA MET A 1 -12.86 29.90 -23.01
C MET A 1 -13.05 28.90 -21.88
N ASN A 2 -13.49 27.70 -22.24
CA ASN A 2 -14.08 26.75 -21.30
C ASN A 2 -12.98 25.97 -20.59
N ILE A 3 -13.06 25.95 -19.27
CA ILE A 3 -12.18 25.20 -18.38
C ILE A 3 -12.63 23.74 -18.45
N LYS A 4 -11.74 22.84 -18.90
CA LYS A 4 -11.94 21.39 -18.85
C LYS A 4 -11.88 20.95 -17.37
N GLN A 5 -12.93 20.28 -16.88
CA GLN A 5 -12.85 19.54 -15.62
C GLN A 5 -12.08 18.25 -15.87
N ILE A 6 -10.97 18.06 -15.16
CA ILE A 6 -10.20 16.82 -15.13
C ILE A 6 -10.69 16.05 -13.90
N GLY A 7 -11.32 14.90 -14.12
CA GLY A 7 -11.72 13.98 -13.05
C GLY A 7 -10.53 13.12 -12.63
N ILE A 8 -10.16 13.17 -11.34
CA ILE A 8 -9.11 12.34 -10.77
C ILE A 8 -9.77 11.09 -10.17
N SER A 9 -9.57 9.91 -10.77
CA SER A 9 -9.88 8.64 -10.09
C SER A 9 -8.72 8.27 -9.17
N ALA A 10 -8.64 8.90 -7.99
CA ALA A 10 -7.65 8.55 -6.98
C ALA A 10 -8.06 7.23 -6.28
N GLY A 11 -7.57 6.12 -6.79
CA GLY A 11 -7.47 4.87 -6.03
C GLY A 11 -6.19 4.92 -5.21
N ILE A 12 -6.34 5.09 -3.88
CA ILE A 12 -5.32 5.20 -2.82
C ILE A 12 -5.19 6.63 -2.27
N LEU A 13 -6.02 6.90 -1.25
CA LEU A 13 -5.87 8.05 -0.35
C LEU A 13 -5.93 7.52 1.10
N ALA A 14 -4.77 7.46 1.76
CA ALA A 14 -4.62 7.69 3.20
C ALA A 14 -3.13 7.68 3.57
N LEU A 15 -2.49 8.85 3.54
CA LEU A 15 -1.79 9.51 4.66
C LEU A 15 -0.83 10.59 4.15
N LEU A 16 -1.35 11.80 3.99
CA LEU A 16 -0.56 13.02 3.97
C LEU A 16 -1.16 13.96 5.02
N GLY A 17 -0.43 14.16 6.10
CA GLY A 17 -0.72 15.22 7.06
C GLY A 17 -0.27 16.57 6.51
N VAL A 18 -1.24 17.40 6.08
CA VAL A 18 -1.46 18.81 6.50
C VAL A 18 -0.25 19.76 6.33
N LEU A 19 -0.27 20.92 5.65
CA LEU A 19 -1.28 21.95 5.35
C LEU A 19 -0.63 22.98 4.40
N CYS A 20 -1.38 23.56 3.46
CA CYS A 20 -1.25 24.99 3.17
C CYS A 20 -2.64 25.59 2.92
N ALA A 21 -3.06 26.46 3.82
CA ALA A 21 -4.33 27.17 3.81
C ALA A 21 -4.26 28.40 2.88
N ILE A 22 -5.17 28.50 1.90
CA ILE A 22 -5.82 29.77 1.50
C ILE A 22 -7.24 29.41 1.01
N GLY A 23 -8.27 29.94 1.67
CA GLY A 23 -9.68 29.61 1.42
C GLY A 23 -10.38 30.50 0.40
N ILE A 24 -11.43 29.96 -0.25
CA ILE A 24 -12.51 30.70 -0.94
C ILE A 24 -13.84 29.90 -0.75
N PRO A 25 -15.01 30.53 -0.54
CA PRO A 25 -16.20 29.89 0.02
C PRO A 25 -17.12 29.17 -0.99
N LEU A 26 -17.78 28.11 -0.51
CA LEU A 26 -18.88 27.35 -1.12
C LEU A 26 -20.12 28.21 -1.46
N LEU A 27 -20.71 27.95 -2.64
CA LEU A 27 -22.12 28.20 -2.94
C LEU A 27 -22.71 26.96 -3.64
N LEU A 28 -23.72 26.37 -3.00
CA LEU A 28 -24.51 25.23 -3.46
C LEU A 28 -25.64 25.69 -4.40
N SER A 29 -25.93 24.91 -5.45
CA SER A 29 -27.27 24.83 -6.04
C SER A 29 -27.49 23.48 -6.72
N ASP A 30 -28.63 22.86 -6.40
CA ASP A 30 -29.06 21.51 -6.77
C ASP A 30 -29.59 21.39 -8.21
N GLY A 31 -29.34 20.23 -8.83
CA GLY A 31 -30.03 19.76 -10.04
C GLY A 31 -29.75 18.29 -10.37
N HIS A 32 -30.73 17.41 -10.10
CA HIS A 32 -30.89 16.03 -10.62
C HIS A 32 -30.96 16.02 -12.17
N ALA A 33 -30.55 15.05 -12.99
CA ALA A 33 -30.10 13.64 -12.93
C ALA A 33 -29.50 13.30 -14.34
N PRO A 34 -29.26 12.05 -14.81
CA PRO A 34 -28.87 10.77 -14.20
C PRO A 34 -27.61 10.11 -14.86
N GLY A 35 -26.97 9.19 -14.14
CA GLY A 35 -26.32 8.00 -14.74
C GLY A 35 -24.78 7.99 -14.81
N ALA A 36 -24.24 6.84 -14.36
CA ALA A 36 -22.84 6.41 -14.37
C ALA A 36 -21.92 7.13 -13.39
N ASP A 37 -21.77 6.56 -12.18
CA ASP A 37 -20.71 6.98 -11.26
C ASP A 37 -20.19 5.78 -10.47
N HIS A 38 -19.03 5.27 -10.90
CA HIS A 38 -18.14 4.48 -10.05
C HIS A 38 -17.33 5.46 -9.22
N SER A 39 -17.93 5.99 -8.16
CA SER A 39 -17.25 6.85 -7.21
C SER A 39 -17.40 6.27 -5.81
N ASN A 40 -16.25 6.19 -5.13
CA ASN A 40 -16.11 5.95 -3.70
C ASN A 40 -17.20 6.66 -2.90
N LEU A 41 -18.19 5.90 -2.43
CA LEU A 41 -19.06 6.34 -1.38
C LEU A 41 -18.22 6.38 -0.09
N THR A 42 -17.81 7.58 0.31
CA THR A 42 -17.78 7.97 1.72
C THR A 42 -19.23 7.94 2.23
N GLY A 43 -19.79 6.75 2.30
CA GLY A 43 -20.98 6.44 3.07
C GLY A 43 -20.52 6.31 4.51
N SER A 44 -21.12 7.08 5.39
CA SER A 44 -21.06 6.83 6.83
C SER A 44 -21.30 5.33 7.07
N MET A 45 -20.24 4.59 7.38
CA MET A 45 -20.30 3.15 7.63
C MET A 45 -21.18 2.94 8.85
N LYS A 46 -22.42 2.53 8.58
CA LYS A 46 -23.25 1.92 9.61
C LYS A 46 -22.50 0.67 10.07
N SER A 47 -22.08 0.71 11.33
CA SER A 47 -21.79 -0.42 12.21
C SER A 47 -22.28 -1.75 11.60
N GLY A 48 -21.34 -2.65 11.32
CA GLY A 48 -21.53 -3.93 10.64
C GLY A 48 -22.91 -4.53 10.85
N SER A 49 -23.72 -4.50 9.78
CA SER A 49 -24.86 -5.38 9.68
C SER A 49 -24.31 -6.78 9.44
N THR A 50 -24.66 -7.71 10.32
CA THR A 50 -24.43 -9.15 10.15
C THR A 50 -25.25 -9.66 8.95
N THR A 51 -24.80 -9.35 7.74
CA THR A 51 -25.35 -9.95 6.54
C THR A 51 -24.95 -11.43 6.56
N ASN A 52 -25.93 -12.33 6.37
CA ASN A 52 -25.68 -13.77 6.32
C ASN A 52 -24.95 -14.12 5.02
N LEU A 53 -23.63 -13.93 5.00
CA LEU A 53 -22.78 -14.32 3.88
C LEU A 53 -22.56 -15.83 3.89
N THR A 54 -22.62 -16.44 2.72
CA THR A 54 -22.24 -17.85 2.55
C THR A 54 -20.76 -17.94 2.24
N TYR A 55 -20.01 -18.70 3.02
CA TYR A 55 -18.58 -18.92 2.80
C TYR A 55 -18.34 -20.27 2.14
N THR A 56 -17.58 -20.27 1.06
CA THR A 56 -17.12 -21.48 0.38
C THR A 56 -15.60 -21.52 0.42
N LEU A 57 -15.05 -22.64 0.87
CA LEU A 57 -13.61 -22.87 0.90
C LEU A 57 -13.20 -23.66 -0.35
N SER A 58 -12.42 -23.03 -1.23
CA SER A 58 -11.83 -23.69 -2.42
C SER A 58 -10.36 -24.08 -2.21
N ALA A 59 -9.72 -23.53 -1.17
CA ALA A 59 -8.35 -23.85 -0.78
C ALA A 59 -8.29 -24.93 0.31
N ALA A 60 -7.22 -25.71 0.34
CA ALA A 60 -6.94 -26.57 1.50
C ALA A 60 -6.40 -25.73 2.67
N PHE A 61 -6.72 -26.13 3.90
CA PHE A 61 -6.05 -25.56 5.07
C PHE A 61 -4.55 -25.93 5.05
N PRO A 62 -3.65 -24.97 5.29
CA PRO A 62 -2.22 -25.26 5.35
C PRO A 62 -1.89 -26.10 6.59
N SER A 63 -0.82 -26.89 6.52
CA SER A 63 -0.23 -27.47 7.73
C SER A 63 0.59 -26.38 8.42
N THR A 64 0.27 -26.10 9.68
CA THR A 64 1.00 -25.12 10.50
C THR A 64 1.56 -25.75 11.77
N PRO A 65 2.73 -25.28 12.24
CA PRO A 65 3.25 -25.68 13.55
C PRO A 65 2.35 -25.12 14.67
N GLU A 66 2.40 -25.75 15.84
CA GLU A 66 1.67 -25.29 17.04
C GLU A 66 2.27 -23.98 17.61
N THR A 67 3.54 -23.70 17.28
CA THR A 67 4.23 -22.47 17.67
C THR A 67 4.93 -21.81 16.49
N VAL A 68 5.08 -20.49 16.56
CA VAL A 68 5.89 -19.70 15.62
C VAL A 68 6.77 -18.72 16.39
N VAL A 69 7.87 -18.30 15.77
CA VAL A 69 8.72 -17.25 16.32
C VAL A 69 7.99 -15.92 16.23
N LEU A 70 7.89 -15.20 17.34
CA LEU A 70 7.49 -13.80 17.39
C LEU A 70 8.73 -12.93 17.21
N TYR A 71 8.66 -12.03 16.22
CA TYR A 71 9.75 -11.14 15.87
C TYR A 71 9.52 -9.77 16.49
N ARG A 72 10.48 -9.31 17.29
CA ARG A 72 10.51 -7.95 17.83
C ARG A 72 11.00 -6.99 16.77
N VAL A 73 10.27 -5.89 16.58
CA VAL A 73 10.69 -4.77 15.73
C VAL A 73 11.82 -4.03 16.42
N VAL A 74 12.89 -3.73 15.67
CA VAL A 74 13.99 -2.90 16.14
C VAL A 74 13.64 -1.44 15.87
N GLU A 75 13.68 -0.63 16.92
CA GLU A 75 13.47 0.81 16.78
C GLU A 75 14.58 1.42 15.91
N PRO A 76 14.24 2.19 14.86
CA PRO A 76 15.24 2.77 13.99
C PRO A 76 15.88 4.01 14.64
N GLU A 77 17.19 4.14 14.50
CA GLU A 77 17.92 5.35 14.89
C GLU A 77 17.97 6.32 13.70
N ILE A 78 16.97 7.19 13.58
CA ILE A 78 16.90 8.19 12.51
C ILE A 78 17.47 9.53 12.99
N THR A 79 18.58 9.96 12.39
CA THR A 79 19.22 11.27 12.64
C THR A 79 19.35 12.09 11.36
N THR A 80 19.61 13.39 11.48
CA THR A 80 19.85 14.26 10.32
C THR A 80 21.11 13.87 9.55
N GLU A 81 22.14 13.35 10.23
CA GLU A 81 23.35 12.84 9.57
C GLU A 81 23.04 11.61 8.74
N LEU A 82 22.20 10.70 9.24
CA LEU A 82 21.76 9.52 8.48
C LEU A 82 21.01 9.93 7.21
N VAL A 83 20.06 10.87 7.34
CA VAL A 83 19.29 11.38 6.20
C VAL A 83 20.18 12.14 5.21
N SER A 84 21.16 12.92 5.69
CA SER A 84 22.16 13.58 4.83
C SER A 84 22.96 12.55 4.02
N ALA A 85 23.45 11.50 4.68
CA ALA A 85 24.21 10.45 4.01
C ALA A 85 23.37 9.66 3.00
N MET A 86 22.07 9.48 3.28
CA MET A 86 21.12 8.89 2.34
C MET A 86 20.94 9.78 1.10
N ALA A 87 20.70 11.08 1.31
CA ALA A 87 20.54 12.07 0.26
C ALA A 87 21.77 12.17 -0.64
N GLU A 88 22.98 12.19 -0.07
CA GLU A 88 24.24 12.20 -0.83
C GLU A 88 24.33 11.01 -1.79
N LYS A 89 23.97 9.80 -1.34
CA LYS A 89 23.97 8.60 -2.21
C LYS A 89 22.91 8.65 -3.31
N MET A 90 21.81 9.38 -3.08
CA MET A 90 20.78 9.67 -4.07
C MET A 90 21.18 10.80 -5.03
N GLY A 91 22.26 11.53 -4.72
CA GLY A 91 22.71 12.69 -5.50
C GLY A 91 21.93 13.97 -5.22
N LEU A 92 21.34 14.09 -4.02
CA LEU A 92 20.57 15.26 -3.60
C LEU A 92 21.44 16.21 -2.75
N GLU A 93 21.31 17.51 -2.99
CA GLU A 93 22.06 18.59 -2.32
C GLU A 93 21.15 19.55 -1.52
N GLY A 94 19.90 19.15 -1.31
CA GLY A 94 18.86 19.96 -0.69
C GLY A 94 19.07 20.33 0.78
N THR A 95 18.14 21.13 1.30
CA THR A 95 18.16 21.55 2.71
C THR A 95 17.34 20.62 3.58
N ILE A 96 17.92 20.16 4.69
CA ILE A 96 17.26 19.34 5.71
C ILE A 96 16.45 20.19 6.68
N ARG A 97 15.27 19.70 7.04
CA ARG A 97 14.38 20.25 8.07
C ARG A 97 13.82 19.11 8.92
N GLU A 98 13.84 19.31 10.23
CA GLU A 98 13.13 18.45 11.16
C GLU A 98 11.69 18.92 11.34
N SER A 99 10.78 17.96 11.43
CA SER A 99 9.38 18.11 11.83
C SER A 99 9.06 17.02 12.85
N HIS A 100 7.91 17.12 13.54
CA HIS A 100 7.60 16.33 14.75
C HIS A 100 8.01 14.85 14.66
N ASP A 101 7.59 14.15 13.60
CA ASP A 101 7.87 12.72 13.41
C ASP A 101 8.62 12.42 12.09
N GLN A 102 9.26 13.42 11.49
CA GLN A 102 9.94 13.25 10.21
C GLN A 102 11.12 14.19 10.01
N ILE A 103 12.12 13.72 9.27
CA ILE A 103 13.19 14.53 8.71
C ILE A 103 12.92 14.64 7.21
N LEU A 104 12.87 15.88 6.71
CA LEU A 104 12.58 16.21 5.33
C LEU A 104 13.80 16.86 4.68
N LEU A 105 14.14 16.45 3.47
CA LEU A 105 15.06 17.16 2.59
C LEU A 105 14.31 17.56 1.31
N SER A 106 14.44 18.83 0.93
CA SER A 106 13.88 19.36 -0.31
C SER A 106 15.00 19.77 -1.25
N ASP A 107 15.02 19.18 -2.44
CA ASP A 107 15.98 19.44 -3.52
C ASP A 107 15.26 19.38 -4.86
N ASP A 108 14.71 20.52 -5.30
CA ASP A 108 13.81 20.62 -6.45
C ASP A 108 14.32 19.83 -7.67
N PRO A 109 13.53 18.90 -8.24
CA PRO A 109 12.10 18.65 -8.01
C PRO A 109 11.78 17.66 -6.88
N TYR A 110 12.79 17.13 -6.21
CA TYR A 110 12.66 16.01 -5.28
C TYR A 110 12.36 16.42 -3.84
N SER A 111 11.57 15.58 -3.17
CA SER A 111 11.35 15.57 -1.73
C SER A 111 11.75 14.21 -1.15
N LEU A 112 12.67 14.21 -0.19
CA LEU A 112 13.05 13.02 0.58
C LEU A 112 12.50 13.17 2.00
N GLU A 113 11.63 12.25 2.39
CA GLU A 113 11.03 12.17 3.71
C GLU A 113 11.44 10.89 4.43
N VAL A 114 11.92 11.03 5.66
CA VAL A 114 12.22 9.89 6.54
C VAL A 114 11.43 10.03 7.84
N HIS A 115 10.52 9.09 8.09
CA HIS A 115 9.74 9.05 9.34
C HIS A 115 10.61 8.55 10.48
N THR A 116 10.72 9.32 11.55
CA THR A 116 11.73 9.08 12.61
C THR A 116 11.43 7.85 13.44
N ARG A 117 10.16 7.48 13.60
CA ARG A 117 9.74 6.36 14.47
C ARG A 117 9.65 5.02 13.75
N SER A 118 9.23 5.04 12.48
CA SER A 118 9.06 3.80 11.70
C SER A 118 10.20 3.53 10.72
N GLY A 119 11.07 4.51 10.49
CA GLY A 119 12.13 4.42 9.50
C GLY A 119 11.62 4.39 8.06
N ARG A 120 10.35 4.76 7.83
CA ARG A 120 9.79 4.88 6.48
C ARG A 120 10.59 5.89 5.68
N VAL A 121 11.00 5.52 4.48
CA VAL A 121 11.64 6.43 3.51
C VAL A 121 10.67 6.65 2.37
N ALA A 122 10.47 7.90 1.97
CA ALA A 122 9.79 8.25 0.72
C ALA A 122 10.64 9.28 -0.05
N LEU A 123 10.97 8.98 -1.31
CA LEU A 123 11.52 9.92 -2.27
C LEU A 123 10.45 10.19 -3.33
N ILE A 124 10.20 11.46 -3.66
CA ILE A 124 9.14 11.85 -4.59
C ILE A 124 9.64 12.95 -5.53
N ASP A 125 9.50 12.76 -6.85
CA ASP A 125 9.51 13.82 -7.85
C ASP A 125 8.14 14.53 -7.81
N LEU A 126 8.07 15.64 -7.06
CA LEU A 126 6.81 16.31 -6.74
C LEU A 126 5.98 16.75 -7.97
N PRO A 127 6.56 17.36 -9.03
CA PRO A 127 5.77 17.80 -10.18
C PRO A 127 5.33 16.67 -11.12
N ARG A 128 6.01 15.52 -11.11
CA ARG A 128 5.73 14.43 -12.08
C ARG A 128 4.95 13.27 -11.48
N TRP A 129 5.31 12.81 -10.28
CA TRP A 129 4.72 11.60 -9.72
C TRP A 129 3.22 11.76 -9.50
N MET A 130 2.42 10.85 -10.07
CA MET A 130 0.95 10.89 -10.05
C MET A 130 0.34 12.22 -10.54
N ASN A 131 1.01 12.91 -11.47
CA ASN A 131 0.51 14.15 -12.06
C ASN A 131 0.48 14.03 -13.60
N PRO A 132 -0.66 14.37 -14.25
CA PRO A 132 -0.75 14.40 -15.70
C PRO A 132 0.38 15.20 -16.35
N ASN A 133 1.12 14.57 -17.26
CA ASN A 133 2.22 15.21 -17.95
C ASN A 133 2.50 14.56 -19.31
N GLY A 134 3.21 15.26 -20.19
CA GLY A 134 3.47 14.80 -21.55
C GLY A 134 4.69 13.88 -21.72
N ASN A 135 5.42 13.62 -20.64
CA ASN A 135 6.63 12.81 -20.68
C ASN A 135 6.32 11.37 -20.24
N ASP A 136 5.71 11.20 -19.07
CA ASP A 136 5.39 9.93 -18.44
C ASP A 136 4.12 9.31 -19.05
N LEU A 137 4.25 8.88 -20.31
CA LEU A 137 3.22 8.24 -21.12
C LEU A 137 3.71 6.86 -21.57
N PRO A 138 2.80 5.89 -21.84
CA PRO A 138 3.17 4.50 -22.12
C PRO A 138 4.23 4.32 -23.22
N GLU A 139 4.21 5.16 -24.26
CA GLU A 139 5.16 5.12 -25.36
C GLU A 139 6.61 5.51 -24.99
N ASN A 140 6.79 6.18 -23.85
CA ASN A 140 8.07 6.71 -23.38
C ASN A 140 8.65 5.90 -22.21
N LEU A 141 7.85 4.99 -21.63
CA LEU A 141 8.26 4.20 -20.48
C LEU A 141 9.25 3.09 -20.88
N PRO A 142 10.20 2.74 -19.99
CA PRO A 142 11.02 1.56 -20.18
C PRO A 142 10.16 0.29 -20.19
N SER A 143 10.67 -0.78 -20.80
CA SER A 143 10.06 -2.10 -20.64
C SER A 143 10.14 -2.59 -19.18
N ASP A 144 9.27 -3.51 -18.79
CA ASP A 144 9.27 -4.14 -17.46
C ASP A 144 10.67 -4.65 -17.03
N ASP A 145 11.39 -5.35 -17.93
CA ASP A 145 12.73 -5.87 -17.65
C ASP A 145 13.77 -4.75 -17.45
N GLU A 146 13.66 -3.68 -18.22
CA GLU A 146 14.52 -2.49 -18.06
C GLU A 146 14.22 -1.76 -16.75
N ALA A 147 12.94 -1.59 -16.42
CA ALA A 147 12.47 -0.97 -15.18
C ALA A 147 12.95 -1.73 -13.95
N VAL A 148 12.86 -3.08 -13.95
CA VAL A 148 13.42 -3.93 -12.89
C VAL A 148 14.92 -3.71 -12.74
N GLY A 149 15.65 -3.64 -13.85
CA GLY A 149 17.07 -3.36 -13.85
C GLY A 149 17.41 -1.97 -13.28
N ILE A 150 16.65 -0.95 -13.65
CA ILE A 150 16.79 0.43 -13.15
C ILE A 150 16.52 0.48 -11.65
N ALA A 151 15.38 -0.05 -11.21
CA ALA A 151 14.96 -0.11 -9.81
C ALA A 151 16.01 -0.81 -8.94
N THR A 152 16.44 -2.01 -9.35
CA THR A 152 17.43 -2.80 -8.60
C THR A 152 18.73 -2.03 -8.43
N ARG A 153 19.28 -1.50 -9.53
CA ARG A 153 20.54 -0.73 -9.50
C ARG A 153 20.42 0.53 -8.66
N TYR A 154 19.28 1.22 -8.73
CA TYR A 154 19.04 2.42 -7.94
C TYR A 154 19.02 2.10 -6.44
N LEU A 155 18.27 1.08 -6.03
CA LEU A 155 18.18 0.64 -4.64
C LEU A 155 19.54 0.16 -4.10
N GLU A 156 20.32 -0.57 -4.89
CA GLU A 156 21.66 -1.02 -4.51
C GLU A 156 22.64 0.17 -4.37
N LYS A 157 22.67 1.06 -5.36
CA LYS A 157 23.54 2.25 -5.37
C LYS A 157 23.25 3.18 -4.18
N THR A 158 21.98 3.37 -3.86
CA THR A 158 21.55 4.25 -2.75
C THR A 158 21.65 3.56 -1.38
N GLY A 159 21.86 2.24 -1.36
CA GLY A 159 21.85 1.44 -0.13
C GLY A 159 20.46 1.25 0.46
N LEU A 160 19.40 1.49 -0.32
CA LEU A 160 18.01 1.24 0.09
C LEU A 160 17.57 -0.20 -0.09
N MET A 161 18.29 -1.02 -0.88
CA MET A 161 17.99 -2.44 -1.07
C MET A 161 18.24 -3.22 0.24
N PRO A 162 17.20 -3.70 0.93
CA PRO A 162 17.37 -4.45 2.16
C PRO A 162 17.76 -5.92 1.87
N PRO A 163 18.45 -6.59 2.80
CA PRO A 163 18.75 -8.01 2.68
C PRO A 163 17.48 -8.85 2.52
N GLY A 164 17.51 -9.81 1.60
CA GLY A 164 16.40 -10.75 1.38
C GLY A 164 15.20 -10.15 0.63
N ALA A 165 15.32 -8.95 0.08
CA ALA A 165 14.32 -8.42 -0.83
C ALA A 165 14.28 -9.23 -2.12
N VAL A 166 13.08 -9.57 -2.57
CA VAL A 166 12.84 -10.29 -3.82
C VAL A 166 11.80 -9.55 -4.64
N LEU A 167 11.99 -9.52 -5.97
CA LEU A 167 11.00 -8.95 -6.89
C LEU A 167 9.67 -9.67 -6.68
N SER A 168 8.61 -8.90 -6.43
CA SER A 168 7.28 -9.44 -6.11
C SER A 168 6.19 -8.99 -7.06
N GLY A 169 6.41 -7.92 -7.83
CA GLY A 169 5.41 -7.45 -8.78
C GLY A 169 5.91 -6.31 -9.65
N ILE A 170 5.27 -6.16 -10.80
CA ILE A 170 5.39 -5.03 -11.70
C ILE A 170 3.96 -4.57 -11.99
N GLU A 171 3.69 -3.30 -11.76
CA GLU A 171 2.38 -2.69 -11.99
C GLU A 171 2.57 -1.43 -12.84
N HIS A 172 1.50 -1.03 -13.53
CA HIS A 172 1.47 0.20 -14.34
C HIS A 172 0.37 1.14 -13.83
N PRO A 173 0.60 1.84 -12.71
CA PRO A 173 -0.30 2.90 -12.25
C PRO A 173 -0.54 3.94 -13.34
N ARG A 174 -1.82 4.24 -13.60
CA ARG A 174 -2.21 5.18 -14.66
C ARG A 174 -3.24 6.20 -14.20
N ILE A 175 -3.12 7.41 -14.72
CA ILE A 175 -4.17 8.43 -14.71
C ILE A 175 -4.74 8.50 -16.12
N VAL A 176 -6.04 8.31 -16.26
CA VAL A 176 -6.73 8.32 -17.55
C VAL A 176 -7.51 9.62 -17.76
N GLU A 177 -7.66 10.02 -19.01
CA GLU A 177 -8.51 11.14 -19.42
C GLU A 177 -9.89 10.62 -19.83
N TYR A 178 -10.93 11.35 -19.42
CA TYR A 178 -12.31 11.08 -19.81
C TYR A 178 -12.88 12.25 -20.64
N ASP A 179 -13.75 11.95 -21.60
CA ASP A 179 -14.54 12.98 -22.27
C ASP A 179 -15.75 13.44 -21.43
N GLU A 180 -16.55 14.35 -21.98
CA GLU A 180 -17.77 14.86 -21.33
C GLU A 180 -18.87 13.80 -21.13
N ASN A 181 -18.76 12.65 -21.80
CA ASN A 181 -19.69 11.53 -21.69
C ASN A 181 -19.17 10.42 -20.75
N GLY A 182 -17.98 10.59 -20.17
CA GLY A 182 -17.34 9.59 -19.30
C GLY A 182 -16.64 8.45 -20.06
N GLU A 183 -16.37 8.62 -21.35
CA GLU A 183 -15.59 7.67 -22.16
C GLU A 183 -14.09 7.92 -21.95
N GLU A 184 -13.31 6.86 -21.72
CA GLU A 184 -11.84 6.93 -21.63
C GLU A 184 -11.28 7.33 -23.01
N ILE A 185 -10.63 8.49 -23.09
CA ILE A 185 -10.09 9.05 -24.34
C ILE A 185 -8.57 9.08 -24.41
N GLY A 186 -7.88 8.73 -23.33
CA GLY A 186 -6.42 8.68 -23.31
C GLY A 186 -5.84 8.38 -21.93
N ILE A 187 -4.51 8.29 -21.89
CA ILE A 187 -3.72 8.18 -20.67
C ILE A 187 -3.01 9.52 -20.49
N ALA A 188 -3.15 10.10 -19.30
CA ALA A 188 -2.58 11.39 -18.94
C ALA A 188 -1.25 11.25 -18.17
N PHE A 189 -1.02 10.08 -17.59
CA PHE A 189 0.18 9.70 -16.85
C PHE A 189 0.21 8.17 -16.72
N GLU A 190 1.37 7.57 -16.89
CA GLU A 190 1.65 6.18 -16.51
C GLU A 190 3.11 6.07 -16.02
N ASP A 191 3.36 5.20 -15.05
CA ASP A 191 4.71 4.81 -14.65
C ASP A 191 4.82 3.28 -14.51
N VAL A 192 6.06 2.80 -14.38
CA VAL A 192 6.33 1.38 -14.12
C VAL A 192 6.70 1.22 -12.64
N GLN A 193 5.78 0.69 -11.83
CA GLN A 193 6.01 0.42 -10.41
C GLN A 193 6.62 -0.98 -10.22
N VAL A 194 7.87 -1.03 -9.77
CA VAL A 194 8.57 -2.27 -9.40
C VAL A 194 8.46 -2.48 -7.89
N SER A 195 7.87 -3.60 -7.48
CA SER A 195 7.65 -3.96 -6.07
C SER A 195 8.55 -5.09 -5.61
N TYR A 196 9.03 -5.00 -4.37
CA TYR A 196 9.79 -6.03 -3.69
C TYR A 196 9.12 -6.45 -2.40
N SER A 197 9.21 -7.74 -2.09
CA SER A 197 8.70 -8.33 -0.84
C SER A 197 9.81 -9.05 -0.08
N ARG A 198 9.49 -9.48 1.15
CA ARG A 198 10.37 -10.34 1.97
C ARG A 198 9.66 -11.54 2.50
N THR A 199 10.47 -12.53 2.85
CA THR A 199 10.08 -13.63 3.70
C THR A 199 10.94 -13.69 4.95
N ILE A 200 10.35 -14.15 6.05
CA ILE A 200 11.03 -14.47 7.31
C ILE A 200 10.68 -15.92 7.64
N ASP A 201 11.69 -16.77 7.84
CA ASP A 201 11.54 -18.22 8.00
C ASP A 201 10.67 -18.88 6.91
N GLY A 202 10.82 -18.41 5.67
CA GLY A 202 10.06 -18.90 4.52
C GLY A 202 8.59 -18.43 4.48
N ARG A 203 8.19 -17.50 5.35
CA ARG A 203 6.82 -16.95 5.42
C ARG A 203 6.80 -15.52 4.90
N LEU A 204 5.81 -15.19 4.08
CA LEU A 204 5.63 -13.84 3.53
C LEU A 204 5.40 -12.83 4.67
N VAL A 205 6.04 -11.66 4.56
CA VAL A 205 5.70 -10.49 5.39
C VAL A 205 4.82 -9.55 4.57
N VAL A 206 3.55 -9.46 4.94
CA VAL A 206 2.59 -8.52 4.36
C VAL A 206 2.63 -7.19 5.10
N GLY A 207 2.31 -6.10 4.42
CA GLY A 207 2.41 -4.74 4.98
C GLY A 207 3.80 -4.11 4.84
N SER A 208 4.86 -4.92 4.78
CA SER A 208 6.16 -4.49 4.28
C SER A 208 6.02 -3.98 2.85
N LYS A 209 6.67 -2.85 2.54
CA LYS A 209 6.62 -2.25 1.20
C LYS A 209 7.99 -1.76 0.80
N LEU A 210 8.42 -2.15 -0.39
CA LEU A 210 9.52 -1.52 -1.10
C LEU A 210 9.12 -1.38 -2.57
N THR A 211 8.86 -0.16 -2.99
CA THR A 211 8.47 0.15 -4.38
C THR A 211 9.39 1.20 -4.97
N VAL A 212 9.61 1.09 -6.27
CA VAL A 212 10.28 2.11 -7.08
C VAL A 212 9.39 2.34 -8.30
N GLU A 213 8.99 3.58 -8.54
CA GLU A 213 8.17 3.97 -9.70
C GLU A 213 9.06 4.72 -10.69
N ILE A 214 9.06 4.24 -11.93
CA ILE A 214 9.97 4.68 -12.99
C ILE A 214 9.17 5.33 -14.12
N GLY A 215 9.57 6.55 -14.49
CA GLY A 215 8.96 7.34 -15.55
C GLY A 215 9.75 7.32 -16.86
N ASP A 216 9.49 8.34 -17.70
CA ASP A 216 10.18 8.58 -18.96
C ASP A 216 11.71 8.53 -18.80
N GLY A 217 12.38 7.94 -19.79
CA GLY A 217 13.84 7.85 -19.84
C GLY A 217 14.47 6.99 -18.75
N GLY A 218 13.67 6.33 -17.90
CA GLY A 218 14.14 5.58 -16.74
C GLY A 218 14.35 6.43 -15.49
N ASP A 219 13.75 7.62 -15.42
CA ASP A 219 13.83 8.49 -14.26
C ASP A 219 13.09 7.90 -13.06
N ILE A 220 13.62 8.11 -11.85
CA ILE A 220 12.98 7.70 -10.61
C ILE A 220 11.96 8.75 -10.21
N LEU A 221 10.67 8.40 -10.23
CA LEU A 221 9.57 9.28 -9.82
C LEU A 221 9.23 9.11 -8.33
N ASN A 222 9.23 7.87 -7.85
CA ASN A 222 8.96 7.56 -6.45
C ASN A 222 9.84 6.42 -5.96
N VAL A 223 10.29 6.51 -4.71
CA VAL A 223 10.71 5.34 -3.94
C VAL A 223 9.98 5.35 -2.61
N TYR A 224 9.31 4.26 -2.27
CA TYR A 224 8.72 4.06 -0.96
C TYR A 224 9.32 2.83 -0.29
N LYS A 225 9.84 3.00 0.93
CA LYS A 225 10.36 1.90 1.76
C LYS A 225 9.77 1.95 3.15
N LEU A 226 8.98 0.94 3.49
CA LEU A 226 8.63 0.56 4.86
C LEU A 226 9.12 -0.87 5.07
N TRP A 227 10.23 -0.99 5.80
CA TRP A 227 10.93 -2.25 5.97
C TRP A 227 11.67 -2.23 7.29
N ARG A 228 10.97 -2.52 8.39
CA ARG A 228 11.57 -2.49 9.71
C ARG A 228 12.49 -3.68 9.91
N ASP A 229 13.63 -3.41 10.54
CA ASP A 229 14.50 -4.48 11.04
C ASP A 229 13.80 -5.19 12.20
N CYS A 230 14.08 -6.48 12.35
CA CYS A 230 13.47 -7.30 13.37
C CYS A 230 14.40 -8.41 13.85
N THR A 231 14.21 -8.84 15.09
CA THR A 231 14.98 -9.93 15.71
C THR A 231 14.04 -10.99 16.28
N PRO A 232 14.38 -12.29 16.16
CA PRO A 232 13.68 -13.34 16.89
C PRO A 232 13.66 -13.05 18.39
N GLU A 233 12.49 -13.10 19.03
CA GLU A 233 12.41 -12.91 20.49
C GLU A 233 12.04 -14.20 21.23
N LYS A 234 10.92 -14.82 20.87
CA LYS A 234 10.38 -15.99 21.55
C LYS A 234 9.44 -16.77 20.64
N GLU A 235 9.24 -18.04 20.94
CA GLU A 235 8.13 -18.80 20.34
C GLU A 235 6.80 -18.48 21.04
N ILE A 236 5.73 -18.37 20.28
CA ILE A 236 4.36 -18.21 20.77
C ILE A 236 3.45 -19.27 20.16
N ALA A 237 2.43 -19.66 20.92
CA ALA A 237 1.39 -20.56 20.43
C ALA A 237 0.53 -19.88 19.36
N VAL A 238 0.12 -20.64 18.35
CA VAL A 238 -0.80 -20.19 17.31
C VAL A 238 -2.05 -21.05 17.24
N ILE A 239 -3.17 -20.43 16.88
CA ILE A 239 -4.43 -21.13 16.60
C ILE A 239 -4.30 -21.93 15.30
N PRO A 240 -5.03 -23.05 15.15
CA PRO A 240 -5.09 -23.77 13.89
C PRO A 240 -5.79 -22.93 12.79
N PRO A 241 -5.49 -23.14 11.50
CA PRO A 241 -6.08 -22.38 10.39
C PRO A 241 -7.61 -22.44 10.33
N GLN A 242 -8.20 -23.53 10.83
CA GLN A 242 -9.65 -23.72 10.91
C GLN A 242 -10.29 -22.72 11.88
N GLU A 243 -9.65 -22.47 13.02
CA GLU A 243 -10.13 -21.48 14.00
C GLU A 243 -10.01 -20.07 13.44
N ALA A 244 -8.90 -19.75 12.77
CA ALA A 244 -8.73 -18.48 12.07
C ALA A 244 -9.79 -18.26 10.97
N PHE A 245 -10.23 -19.33 10.30
CA PHE A 245 -11.32 -19.25 9.33
C PHE A 245 -12.68 -19.01 9.99
N GLU A 246 -12.94 -19.56 11.18
CA GLU A 246 -14.13 -19.20 11.96
C GLU A 246 -14.09 -17.72 12.38
N GLU A 247 -12.93 -17.20 12.77
CA GLU A 247 -12.74 -15.77 13.07
C GLU A 247 -12.99 -14.88 11.86
N LEU A 248 -12.50 -15.26 10.67
CA LEU A 248 -12.81 -14.55 9.42
C LEU A 248 -14.33 -14.47 9.17
N LYS A 249 -15.04 -15.59 9.35
CA LYS A 249 -16.50 -15.63 9.17
C LYS A 249 -17.23 -14.73 10.16
N ALA A 250 -16.74 -14.66 11.40
CA ALA A 250 -17.30 -13.81 12.45
C ALA A 250 -17.01 -12.32 12.21
N ALA A 251 -15.80 -11.98 11.74
CA ALA A 251 -15.41 -10.61 11.41
C ALA A 251 -16.12 -10.08 10.16
N GLY A 252 -16.42 -10.96 9.21
CA GLY A 252 -17.05 -10.60 7.95
C GLY A 252 -16.06 -10.11 6.89
N VAL A 253 -16.57 -10.02 5.67
CA VAL A 253 -15.90 -9.36 4.54
C VAL A 253 -16.83 -8.23 4.09
N ALA A 254 -16.26 -7.12 3.62
CA ALA A 254 -17.06 -6.03 3.07
C ALA A 254 -17.89 -6.59 1.90
N ALA A 255 -19.21 -6.49 2.04
CA ALA A 255 -20.20 -7.05 1.12
C ALA A 255 -21.34 -6.05 0.99
N ASP A 256 -21.70 -5.71 -0.25
CA ASP A 256 -22.65 -4.63 -0.54
C ASP A 256 -24.10 -5.07 -0.40
N THR A 257 -24.39 -6.37 -0.50
CA THR A 257 -25.75 -6.92 -0.53
C THR A 257 -25.88 -8.25 0.21
N GLU A 258 -27.08 -8.53 0.73
CA GLU A 258 -27.42 -9.85 1.27
C GLU A 258 -27.47 -10.90 0.15
N GLY A 259 -26.95 -12.11 0.42
CA GLY A 259 -26.93 -13.22 -0.54
C GLY A 259 -25.64 -13.39 -1.34
N GLN A 260 -24.65 -12.51 -1.13
CA GLN A 260 -23.33 -12.66 -1.72
C GLN A 260 -22.59 -13.88 -1.15
N THR A 261 -21.77 -14.52 -2.00
CA THR A 261 -20.95 -15.69 -1.62
C THR A 261 -19.49 -15.28 -1.53
N VAL A 262 -18.87 -15.54 -0.39
CA VAL A 262 -17.44 -15.36 -0.17
C VAL A 262 -16.73 -16.66 -0.53
N VAL A 263 -15.82 -16.62 -1.50
CA VAL A 263 -15.04 -17.78 -1.90
C VAL A 263 -13.59 -17.59 -1.50
N ILE A 264 -13.11 -18.44 -0.57
CA ILE A 264 -11.72 -18.46 -0.16
C ILE A 264 -10.90 -19.26 -1.17
N THR A 265 -9.95 -18.60 -1.80
CA THR A 265 -9.09 -19.18 -2.85
C THR A 265 -7.66 -19.44 -2.36
N GLY A 266 -7.25 -18.86 -1.23
CA GLY A 266 -5.96 -19.15 -0.60
C GLY A 266 -5.96 -18.88 0.90
N ILE A 267 -5.14 -19.67 1.62
CA ILE A 267 -4.88 -19.52 3.05
C ILE A 267 -3.39 -19.79 3.26
N GLU A 268 -2.65 -18.77 3.68
CA GLU A 268 -1.20 -18.88 3.88
C GLU A 268 -0.78 -18.27 5.22
N PRO A 269 0.07 -18.94 6.01
CA PRO A 269 0.64 -18.34 7.20
C PRO A 269 1.74 -17.32 6.83
N GLY A 270 1.72 -16.17 7.47
CA GLY A 270 2.65 -15.05 7.23
C GLY A 270 2.91 -14.22 8.47
N TYR A 271 3.57 -13.08 8.26
CA TYR A 271 3.70 -12.02 9.25
C TYR A 271 3.08 -10.73 8.71
N TYR A 272 2.49 -9.94 9.58
CA TYR A 272 1.95 -8.63 9.29
C TYR A 272 2.87 -7.56 9.89
N GLU A 273 3.28 -6.62 9.05
CA GLU A 273 3.95 -5.38 9.44
C GLU A 273 2.93 -4.24 9.43
N ALA A 274 2.78 -3.58 10.58
CA ALA A 274 1.85 -2.45 10.71
C ALA A 274 2.30 -1.24 9.87
N SER A 275 1.38 -0.30 9.66
CA SER A 275 1.58 0.85 8.79
C SER A 275 2.73 1.74 9.28
N ALA A 276 3.19 2.67 8.43
CA ALA A 276 4.29 3.57 8.78
C ALA A 276 3.98 4.51 9.96
N MET A 277 2.70 4.73 10.28
CA MET A 277 2.26 5.59 11.39
C MET A 277 2.10 4.82 12.70
N ASP A 278 2.09 3.49 12.63
CA ASP A 278 2.02 2.64 13.81
C ASP A 278 3.44 2.36 14.33
N GLU A 279 3.53 2.14 15.63
CA GLU A 279 4.78 1.81 16.34
C GLU A 279 4.66 0.42 16.95
N PRO A 280 4.53 -0.64 16.13
CA PRO A 280 4.31 -1.98 16.64
C PRO A 280 5.57 -2.47 17.34
N ALA A 281 5.40 -3.13 18.49
CA ALA A 281 6.50 -3.82 19.15
C ALA A 281 6.96 -5.07 18.39
N TYR A 282 6.09 -5.64 17.53
CA TYR A 282 6.31 -6.93 16.89
C TYR A 282 5.81 -6.97 15.44
N LEU A 283 6.37 -7.89 14.65
CA LEU A 283 5.69 -8.40 13.46
C LEU A 283 4.67 -9.45 13.90
N ILE A 284 3.41 -9.27 13.51
CA ILE A 284 2.31 -10.08 14.02
C ILE A 284 2.16 -11.33 13.15
N PRO A 285 2.26 -12.56 13.68
CA PRO A 285 1.98 -13.75 12.88
C PRO A 285 0.50 -13.79 12.50
N VAL A 286 0.21 -14.08 11.24
CA VAL A 286 -1.13 -14.03 10.66
C VAL A 286 -1.41 -15.22 9.75
N TYR A 287 -2.70 -15.50 9.57
CA TYR A 287 -3.22 -16.20 8.42
C TYR A 287 -3.69 -15.17 7.38
N ILE A 288 -3.12 -15.25 6.18
CA ILE A 288 -3.47 -14.45 5.01
C ILE A 288 -4.52 -15.22 4.23
N PHE A 289 -5.75 -14.72 4.27
CA PHE A 289 -6.86 -15.24 3.49
C PHE A 289 -6.99 -14.41 2.21
N THR A 290 -6.93 -15.10 1.06
CA THR A 290 -7.23 -14.52 -0.24
C THR A 290 -8.52 -15.13 -0.77
N GLY A 291 -9.32 -14.31 -1.46
CA GLY A 291 -10.60 -14.77 -1.96
C GLY A 291 -11.28 -13.76 -2.87
N GLU A 292 -12.52 -14.08 -3.23
CA GLU A 292 -13.40 -13.21 -3.98
C GLU A 292 -14.81 -13.20 -3.39
N VAL A 293 -15.43 -12.03 -3.29
CA VAL A 293 -16.87 -11.88 -3.03
C VAL A 293 -17.58 -11.95 -4.38
N ARG A 294 -18.59 -12.82 -4.48
CA ARG A 294 -19.38 -13.02 -5.69
C ARG A 294 -20.79 -12.45 -5.52
N ASP A 295 -21.18 -11.58 -6.45
CA ASP A 295 -22.53 -11.05 -6.60
C ASP A 295 -23.00 -11.25 -8.05
N GLY A 296 -23.81 -12.28 -8.28
CA GLY A 296 -24.18 -12.70 -9.62
C GLY A 296 -22.96 -13.04 -10.48
N THR A 297 -22.69 -12.21 -11.50
CA THR A 297 -21.50 -12.34 -12.36
C THR A 297 -20.31 -11.51 -11.90
N ALA A 298 -20.51 -10.56 -10.96
CA ALA A 298 -19.45 -9.73 -10.44
C ALA A 298 -18.58 -10.51 -9.45
N LYS A 299 -17.27 -10.27 -9.50
CA LYS A 299 -16.27 -10.86 -8.62
C LYS A 299 -15.37 -9.75 -8.10
N THR A 300 -15.35 -9.59 -6.78
CA THR A 300 -14.52 -8.59 -6.12
C THR A 300 -13.45 -9.31 -5.31
N PRO A 301 -12.16 -9.25 -5.70
CA PRO A 301 -11.11 -9.89 -4.94
C PRO A 301 -10.94 -9.22 -3.58
N PHE A 302 -10.49 -9.99 -2.59
CA PHE A 302 -10.14 -9.46 -1.28
C PHE A 302 -8.95 -10.20 -0.69
N VAL A 303 -8.28 -9.50 0.23
CA VAL A 303 -7.30 -10.06 1.15
C VAL A 303 -7.73 -9.72 2.58
N ARG A 304 -7.61 -10.67 3.50
CA ARG A 304 -7.86 -10.49 4.93
C ARG A 304 -6.75 -11.14 5.74
N TYR A 305 -6.42 -10.52 6.87
CA TYR A 305 -5.41 -11.00 7.79
C TYR A 305 -6.09 -11.34 9.11
N ILE A 306 -5.92 -12.57 9.57
CA ILE A 306 -6.38 -13.00 10.89
C ILE A 306 -5.15 -13.28 11.75
N PRO A 307 -4.98 -12.60 12.91
CA PRO A 307 -3.91 -12.89 13.86
C PRO A 307 -3.86 -14.38 14.19
N ALA A 308 -2.70 -14.99 14.06
CA ALA A 308 -2.50 -16.40 14.41
C ALA A 308 -2.39 -16.58 15.94
N CYS A 309 -2.17 -15.50 16.69
CA CYS A 309 -2.15 -15.51 18.15
C CYS A 309 -3.28 -14.61 18.70
N PRO A 310 -4.23 -15.14 19.51
CA PRO A 310 -5.36 -14.37 20.05
C PRO A 310 -4.94 -13.15 20.87
N ASP A 311 -3.79 -13.20 21.53
CA ASP A 311 -3.27 -12.13 22.38
C ASP A 311 -2.78 -10.91 21.58
N LEU A 312 -2.65 -11.04 20.25
CA LEU A 312 -2.15 -10.00 19.35
C LEU A 312 -3.25 -9.41 18.43
N ARG A 313 -4.54 -9.64 18.75
CA ARG A 313 -5.65 -9.25 17.87
C ARG A 313 -5.83 -7.74 17.70
N GLU A 314 -5.48 -6.94 18.70
CA GLU A 314 -5.63 -5.48 18.66
C GLU A 314 -4.57 -4.79 17.79
N GLU A 315 -3.51 -5.51 17.40
CA GLU A 315 -2.36 -4.99 16.65
C GLU A 315 -2.57 -4.97 15.13
N ILE A 316 -3.67 -5.54 14.64
CA ILE A 316 -4.05 -5.50 13.23
C ILE A 316 -5.24 -4.56 13.09
N PRO A 317 -5.20 -3.57 12.18
CA PRO A 317 -6.32 -2.66 11.98
C PRO A 317 -7.63 -3.43 11.82
N ALA A 318 -8.56 -3.20 12.74
CA ALA A 318 -9.90 -3.76 12.65
C ALA A 318 -10.52 -3.30 11.32
N VAL A 319 -11.11 -4.24 10.59
CA VAL A 319 -11.97 -3.92 9.45
C VAL A 319 -13.17 -3.16 10.02
N LYS A 320 -13.13 -1.83 9.95
CA LYS A 320 -14.31 -0.98 10.17
C LYS A 320 -15.00 -0.74 8.85
#